data_AF-A8NEF1-F1
#
_entry.id   AF-A8NEF1-F1
#
_cell.length_a   1.000
_cell.length_b   1.000
_cell.length_c   1.000
_cell.angle_alpha   90.00
_cell.angle_beta   90.00
_cell.angle_gamma   90.00
#
_symmetry.space_group_name_H-M   'P 1'
#
loop_
_entity.id
_entity.type
_entity.pdbx_description
1 polymer ?
#
loop_
_entity_poly.entity_id
_entity_poly.type
_entity_poly.pdbx_seq_one_letter_code
_entity_poly.pdbx_strand_id
1 'polypeptide(L)'
;MGNCLSADDPVSLRDLVTRPDGPPEVQMSADQIRAGLNNVASALNAKKRNITIIAVGGAVNTLLLRTRASTGDVDFFYRTKTKHEDVSQVIVAANTAASSLKLGDHWLNNHTAVFIEEGTIQQLYDEAVQQNDVVFQAAGLTVYAAPWRYALGTKLDRLSKTGARPYDMSDAVGYLVQLIQKRKGAAVKKSEIKKWAQDFKFTVPNDKLVDQLAAEYKKKTGKDGVING
;
A
#
# COMPACT_ATOMS: atom_id res chain seq x y z
N MET A 1 -16.92 -31.80 -22.56
CA MET A 1 -16.35 -32.87 -21.71
C MET A 1 -15.52 -32.20 -20.65
N GLY A 2 -15.82 -32.48 -19.39
CA GLY A 2 -15.35 -31.71 -18.23
C GLY A 2 -13.85 -31.83 -18.02
N ASN A 3 -13.23 -30.74 -17.60
CA ASN A 3 -11.89 -30.77 -17.04
C ASN A 3 -12.05 -30.97 -15.52
N CYS A 4 -11.63 -32.14 -15.07
CA CYS A 4 -11.51 -32.48 -13.66
C CYS A 4 -10.47 -31.57 -13.01
N LEU A 5 -10.89 -30.79 -12.02
CA LEU A 5 -9.98 -30.16 -11.07
C LEU A 5 -9.47 -31.26 -10.14
N SER A 6 -8.15 -31.46 -10.16
CA SER A 6 -7.41 -32.28 -9.21
C SER A 6 -7.54 -31.66 -7.81
N ALA A 7 -7.83 -32.47 -6.80
CA ALA A 7 -8.09 -32.05 -5.42
C ALA A 7 -6.83 -31.67 -4.61
N ASP A 8 -5.66 -31.56 -5.25
CA ASP A 8 -4.36 -31.35 -4.59
C ASP A 8 -3.68 -30.02 -4.98
N ASP A 9 -4.43 -29.04 -5.49
CA ASP A 9 -3.88 -27.68 -5.69
C ASP A 9 -3.68 -27.01 -4.32
N PRO A 10 -2.45 -26.58 -3.96
CA PRO A 10 -2.22 -25.86 -2.72
C PRO A 10 -2.96 -24.52 -2.81
N VAL A 11 -4.02 -24.38 -2.01
CA VAL A 11 -4.87 -23.19 -1.84
C VAL A 11 -4.06 -21.92 -2.13
N SER A 12 -4.31 -21.35 -3.30
CA SER A 12 -3.58 -20.19 -3.79
C SER A 12 -3.92 -19.01 -2.89
N LEU A 13 -3.03 -18.03 -2.75
CA LEU A 13 -3.40 -16.72 -2.18
C LEU A 13 -4.72 -16.18 -2.73
N ARG A 14 -5.01 -16.49 -4.00
CA ARG A 14 -6.26 -16.14 -4.69
C ARG A 14 -7.51 -16.64 -3.97
N ASP A 15 -7.42 -17.73 -3.22
CA ASP A 15 -8.55 -18.29 -2.45
C ASP A 15 -8.72 -17.61 -1.08
N LEU A 16 -7.74 -16.81 -0.65
CA LEU A 16 -7.82 -15.91 0.52
C LEU A 16 -8.19 -14.48 0.11
N VAL A 17 -8.33 -14.23 -1.20
CA VAL A 17 -8.72 -12.93 -1.76
C VAL A 17 -10.23 -12.83 -1.76
N THR A 18 -10.74 -11.86 -1.03
CA THR A 18 -12.12 -11.40 -1.17
C THR A 18 -12.10 -10.12 -1.99
N ARG A 19 -12.67 -10.18 -3.20
CA ARG A 19 -13.00 -8.98 -3.97
C ARG A 19 -14.37 -8.49 -3.49
N PRO A 20 -14.55 -7.20 -3.17
CA PRO A 20 -15.88 -6.66 -3.06
C PRO A 20 -16.43 -6.42 -4.47
N ASP A 21 -17.24 -7.37 -4.97
CA ASP A 21 -18.31 -7.02 -5.91
C ASP A 21 -19.45 -6.41 -5.08
N GLY A 22 -19.32 -5.13 -4.72
CA GLY A 22 -20.20 -4.48 -3.75
C GLY A 22 -20.43 -2.99 -4.00
N PRO A 23 -21.41 -2.38 -3.30
CA PRO A 23 -21.74 -0.95 -3.40
C PRO A 23 -20.53 -0.04 -3.12
N PRO A 24 -20.60 1.28 -3.43
CA PRO A 24 -19.47 2.19 -3.28
C PRO A 24 -18.80 2.05 -1.91
N GLU A 25 -17.47 1.88 -1.90
CA GLU A 25 -16.69 1.75 -0.67
C GLU A 25 -17.02 2.89 0.30
N VAL A 26 -17.51 2.52 1.49
CA VAL A 26 -17.76 3.46 2.58
C VAL A 26 -16.44 4.16 2.90
N GLN A 27 -16.40 5.47 2.66
CA GLN A 27 -15.22 6.26 2.93
C GLN A 27 -14.98 6.33 4.44
N MET A 28 -13.77 6.00 4.86
CA MET A 28 -13.33 6.08 6.25
C MET A 28 -12.39 7.26 6.46
N SER A 29 -12.67 8.05 7.49
CA SER A 29 -11.77 9.08 8.00
C SER A 29 -10.55 8.47 8.70
N ALA A 30 -9.53 9.30 8.96
CA ALA A 30 -8.37 8.90 9.76
C ALA A 30 -8.77 8.33 11.13
N ASP A 31 -9.79 8.89 11.79
CA ASP A 31 -10.23 8.45 13.11
C ASP A 31 -10.94 7.10 13.05
N GLN A 32 -11.77 6.87 12.02
CA GLN A 32 -12.42 5.57 11.80
C GLN A 32 -11.38 4.48 11.54
N ILE A 33 -10.37 4.76 10.70
CA ILE A 33 -9.29 3.80 10.41
C ILE A 33 -8.48 3.52 11.69
N ARG A 34 -8.14 4.54 12.48
CA ARG A 34 -7.43 4.34 13.77
C ARG A 34 -8.25 3.52 14.76
N ALA A 35 -9.55 3.77 14.87
CA ALA A 35 -10.42 2.99 15.73
C ALA A 35 -10.44 1.51 15.30
N GLY A 36 -10.55 1.24 14.00
CA GLY A 36 -10.44 -0.10 13.43
C GLY A 36 -9.10 -0.77 13.76
N LEU A 37 -7.98 -0.07 13.51
CA LEU A 37 -6.64 -0.60 13.77
C LEU A 37 -6.37 -0.82 15.26
N ASN A 38 -6.92 0.01 16.15
CA ASN A 38 -6.86 -0.21 17.60
C ASN A 38 -7.62 -1.48 18.04
N ASN A 39 -8.80 -1.75 17.46
CA ASN A 39 -9.53 -2.98 17.73
C ASN A 39 -8.74 -4.20 17.25
N VAL A 40 -8.13 -4.12 16.06
CA VAL A 40 -7.25 -5.18 15.54
C VAL A 40 -6.06 -5.40 16.46
N ALA A 41 -5.33 -4.33 16.81
CA ALA A 41 -4.17 -4.40 17.70
C ALA A 41 -4.53 -5.03 19.06
N SER A 42 -5.64 -4.59 19.66
CA SER A 42 -6.12 -5.11 20.94
C SER A 42 -6.42 -6.62 20.87
N ALA A 43 -7.09 -7.07 19.80
CA ALA A 43 -7.39 -8.48 19.60
C ALA A 43 -6.13 -9.34 19.40
N LEU A 44 -5.13 -8.82 18.70
CA LEU A 44 -3.83 -9.49 18.52
C LEU A 44 -3.02 -9.54 19.81
N ASN A 45 -3.00 -8.44 20.55
CA ASN A 45 -2.31 -8.35 21.83
C ASN A 45 -2.92 -9.28 22.89
N ALA A 46 -4.24 -9.44 22.91
CA ALA A 46 -4.93 -10.41 23.78
C ALA A 46 -4.46 -11.86 23.51
N LYS A 47 -3.99 -12.15 22.30
CA LYS A 47 -3.39 -13.43 21.91
C LYS A 47 -1.86 -13.45 22.05
N LYS A 48 -1.27 -12.44 22.71
CA LYS A 48 0.18 -12.25 22.88
C LYS A 48 0.97 -12.21 21.57
N ARG A 49 0.34 -11.74 20.48
CA ARG A 49 0.99 -11.54 19.19
C ARG A 49 1.39 -10.09 19.03
N ASN A 50 2.48 -9.83 18.32
CA ASN A 50 2.87 -8.50 17.86
C ASN A 50 3.22 -8.58 16.38
N ILE A 51 2.28 -8.17 15.52
CA ILE A 51 2.36 -8.36 14.08
C ILE A 51 2.74 -7.05 13.41
N THR A 52 3.59 -7.11 12.39
CA THR A 52 3.92 -5.97 11.54
C THR A 52 3.33 -6.18 10.15
N ILE A 53 2.64 -5.17 9.61
CA ILE A 53 2.13 -5.16 8.24
C ILE A 53 2.55 -3.87 7.54
N ILE A 54 2.55 -3.90 6.21
CA ILE A 54 2.96 -2.75 5.39
C ILE A 54 1.75 -2.20 4.64
N ALA A 55 1.35 -0.98 4.96
CA ALA A 55 0.25 -0.30 4.28
C ALA A 55 0.70 0.37 2.99
N VAL A 56 -0.15 0.31 1.96
CA VAL A 56 0.06 0.95 0.66
C VAL A 56 -1.12 1.88 0.37
N GLY A 57 -0.89 2.96 -0.37
CA GLY A 57 -1.98 3.75 -0.94
C GLY A 57 -2.77 4.57 0.07
N GLY A 58 -4.09 4.58 -0.07
CA GLY A 58 -4.98 5.59 0.53
C GLY A 58 -4.87 5.72 2.04
N ALA A 59 -4.61 4.61 2.75
CA ALA A 59 -4.40 4.63 4.20
C ALA A 59 -3.15 5.45 4.59
N VAL A 60 -2.06 5.33 3.82
CA VAL A 60 -0.84 6.13 4.03
C VAL A 60 -1.12 7.61 3.78
N ASN A 61 -1.85 7.94 2.71
CA ASN A 61 -2.26 9.31 2.39
C ASN A 61 -3.18 9.92 3.45
N THR A 62 -4.00 9.11 4.11
CA THR A 62 -5.00 9.56 5.09
C THR A 62 -4.42 9.68 6.50
N LEU A 63 -3.72 8.64 6.98
CA LEU A 63 -3.22 8.58 8.36
C LEU A 63 -1.89 9.30 8.57
N LEU A 64 -0.95 9.11 7.64
CA LEU A 64 0.43 9.58 7.78
C LEU A 64 0.63 10.92 7.07
N LEU A 65 0.40 10.97 5.75
CA LEU A 65 0.68 12.17 4.95
C LEU A 65 -0.38 13.25 5.05
N ARG A 66 -1.60 12.89 5.50
CA ARG A 66 -2.76 13.78 5.62
C ARG A 66 -3.08 14.55 4.33
N THR A 67 -2.81 13.94 3.18
CA THR A 67 -3.12 14.48 1.86
C THR A 67 -4.54 14.14 1.40
N ARG A 68 -5.18 13.18 2.07
CA ARG A 68 -6.59 12.81 1.87
C ARG A 68 -7.36 12.91 3.18
N ALA A 69 -8.61 13.36 3.10
CA ALA A 69 -9.53 13.35 4.25
C ALA A 69 -10.03 11.94 4.57
N SER A 70 -10.17 11.08 3.54
CA SER A 70 -10.68 9.73 3.67
C SER A 70 -10.16 8.78 2.58
N THR A 71 -10.28 7.48 2.85
CA THR A 71 -10.05 6.37 1.90
C THR A 71 -11.08 5.27 2.08
N GLY A 72 -11.31 4.44 1.06
CA GLY A 72 -12.30 3.36 1.11
C GLY A 72 -11.84 2.15 1.91
N ASP A 73 -10.52 1.89 1.93
CA ASP A 73 -9.92 0.74 2.60
C ASP A 73 -8.46 1.01 3.03
N VAL A 74 -7.88 -0.01 3.67
CA VAL A 74 -6.48 -0.14 4.06
C VAL A 74 -5.90 -1.38 3.36
N ASP A 75 -5.29 -1.14 2.21
CA ASP A 75 -4.44 -2.12 1.54
C ASP A 75 -3.18 -2.40 2.37
N PHE A 76 -2.89 -3.66 2.64
CA PHE A 76 -1.63 -4.07 3.24
C PHE A 76 -0.99 -5.29 2.61
N PHE A 77 0.32 -5.45 2.77
CA PHE A 77 0.98 -6.72 2.51
C PHE A 77 1.82 -7.16 3.71
N TYR A 78 2.13 -8.45 3.73
CA TYR A 78 2.99 -9.08 4.73
C TYR A 78 4.28 -9.57 4.09
N ARG A 79 5.22 -10.06 4.90
CA ARG A 79 6.56 -10.45 4.46
C ARG A 79 6.60 -11.59 3.43
N THR A 80 5.53 -12.38 3.34
CA THR A 80 5.41 -13.51 2.41
C THR A 80 4.07 -13.43 1.67
N LYS A 81 4.05 -14.01 0.46
CA LYS A 81 2.84 -14.28 -0.28
C LYS A 81 2.17 -15.57 0.19
N THR A 82 2.90 -16.55 0.71
CA THR A 82 2.25 -17.79 1.17
C THR A 82 1.31 -17.57 2.36
N LYS A 83 0.33 -18.47 2.53
CA LYS A 83 -0.58 -18.44 3.69
C LYS A 83 0.24 -18.40 4.97
N HIS A 84 -0.01 -17.38 5.78
CA HIS A 84 0.68 -17.17 7.05
C HIS A 84 -0.34 -16.99 8.17
N GLU A 85 -0.04 -17.57 9.33
CA GLU A 85 -0.94 -17.51 10.48
C GLU A 85 -1.18 -16.07 10.93
N ASP A 86 -0.12 -15.24 11.00
CA ASP A 86 -0.25 -13.84 11.38
C ASP A 86 -1.19 -13.04 10.46
N VAL A 87 -1.11 -13.24 9.14
CA VAL A 87 -2.04 -12.61 8.19
C VAL A 87 -3.47 -13.07 8.47
N SER A 88 -3.65 -14.37 8.73
CA SER A 88 -4.97 -14.92 9.06
C SER A 88 -5.53 -14.31 10.35
N GLN A 89 -4.68 -14.11 11.37
CA GLN A 89 -5.08 -13.47 12.63
C GLN A 89 -5.44 -12.00 12.45
N VAL A 90 -4.68 -11.25 11.62
CA VAL A 90 -5.00 -9.87 11.26
C VAL A 90 -6.36 -9.78 10.58
N ILE A 91 -6.63 -10.63 9.58
CA ILE A 91 -7.92 -10.62 8.85
C ILE A 91 -9.08 -11.01 9.76
N VAL A 92 -8.93 -12.02 10.63
CA VAL A 92 -9.98 -12.38 11.60
C VAL A 92 -10.29 -11.21 12.53
N ALA A 93 -9.25 -10.57 13.08
CA ALA A 93 -9.42 -9.40 13.94
C ALA A 93 -10.03 -8.21 13.18
N ALA A 94 -9.67 -8.01 11.91
CA ALA A 94 -10.22 -6.97 11.05
C ALA A 94 -11.72 -7.14 10.81
N ASN A 95 -12.16 -8.39 10.57
CA ASN A 95 -13.58 -8.71 10.38
C ASN A 95 -14.39 -8.47 11.65
N THR A 96 -13.85 -8.84 12.82
CA THR A 96 -14.49 -8.52 14.11
C THR A 96 -14.58 -7.00 14.32
N ALA A 97 -13.53 -6.26 14.02
CA ALA A 97 -13.53 -4.80 14.10
C ALA A 97 -14.57 -4.18 13.17
N ALA A 98 -14.69 -4.68 11.94
CA ALA A 98 -15.64 -4.20 10.94
C ALA A 98 -17.08 -4.29 11.47
N SER A 99 -17.47 -5.43 12.03
CA SER A 99 -18.81 -5.61 12.61
C SER A 99 -19.07 -4.67 13.79
N SER A 100 -18.08 -4.48 14.67
CA SER A 100 -18.24 -3.64 15.87
C SER A 100 -18.35 -2.14 15.55
N LEU A 101 -17.66 -1.69 14.51
CA LEU A 101 -17.55 -0.27 14.15
C LEU A 101 -18.36 0.11 12.90
N LYS A 102 -19.09 -0.85 12.32
CA LYS A 102 -19.83 -0.69 11.05
C LYS A 102 -18.93 -0.19 9.90
N LEU A 103 -17.70 -0.72 9.84
CA LEU A 103 -16.80 -0.47 8.70
C LEU A 103 -17.22 -1.35 7.53
N GLY A 104 -16.78 -0.99 6.32
CA GLY A 104 -17.02 -1.82 5.14
C GLY A 104 -16.39 -3.20 5.28
N ASP A 105 -17.01 -4.19 4.66
CA ASP A 105 -16.37 -5.49 4.47
C ASP A 105 -15.06 -5.27 3.71
N HIS A 106 -13.98 -5.90 4.16
CA HIS A 106 -12.63 -5.76 3.59
C HIS A 106 -11.97 -4.38 3.78
N TRP A 107 -12.41 -3.57 4.76
CA TRP A 107 -11.77 -2.29 5.10
C TRP A 107 -10.27 -2.40 5.41
N LEU A 108 -9.80 -3.56 5.86
CA LEU A 108 -8.38 -3.90 6.01
C LEU A 108 -8.14 -5.22 5.27
N ASN A 109 -7.48 -5.16 4.11
CA ASN A 109 -7.34 -6.31 3.22
C ASN A 109 -5.91 -6.43 2.66
N ASN A 110 -5.54 -7.66 2.30
CA ASN A 110 -4.21 -7.98 1.78
C ASN A 110 -4.16 -8.19 0.26
N HIS A 111 -5.17 -7.75 -0.48
CA HIS A 111 -5.29 -8.03 -1.91
C HIS A 111 -4.15 -7.42 -2.72
N THR A 112 -3.59 -6.29 -2.26
CA THR A 112 -2.42 -5.66 -2.90
C THR A 112 -1.23 -6.62 -3.06
N ALA A 113 -1.06 -7.61 -2.17
CA ALA A 113 0.02 -8.60 -2.24
C ALA A 113 -0.02 -9.47 -3.51
N VAL A 114 -1.19 -9.61 -4.15
CA VAL A 114 -1.34 -10.37 -5.41
C VAL A 114 -0.54 -9.71 -6.54
N PHE A 115 -0.41 -8.38 -6.52
CA PHE A 115 0.28 -7.59 -7.54
C PHE A 115 1.78 -7.43 -7.28
N ILE A 116 2.28 -7.96 -6.16
CA ILE A 116 3.71 -7.93 -5.83
C ILE A 116 4.35 -9.23 -6.30
N GLU A 117 5.49 -9.16 -6.96
CA GLU A 117 6.27 -10.35 -7.35
C GLU A 117 6.75 -11.14 -6.12
N GLU A 118 6.77 -12.47 -6.22
CA GLU A 118 7.13 -13.38 -5.11
C GLU A 118 8.51 -13.05 -4.52
N GLY A 119 9.52 -12.82 -5.37
CA GLY A 119 10.87 -12.46 -4.94
C GLY A 119 11.00 -11.04 -4.38
N THR A 120 9.98 -10.19 -4.56
CA THR A 120 10.03 -8.76 -4.23
C THR A 120 9.33 -8.44 -2.92
N ILE A 121 8.33 -9.24 -2.50
CA ILE A 121 7.51 -8.93 -1.32
C ILE A 121 8.32 -8.86 -0.02
N GLN A 122 9.25 -9.79 0.17
CA GLN A 122 10.11 -9.81 1.35
C GLN A 122 11.04 -8.60 1.36
N GLN A 123 11.61 -8.25 0.20
CA GLN A 123 12.46 -7.08 0.07
C GLN A 123 11.70 -5.79 0.42
N LEU A 124 10.49 -5.62 -0.11
CA LEU A 124 9.66 -4.44 0.18
C LEU A 124 9.27 -4.37 1.66
N TYR A 125 9.02 -5.52 2.28
CA TYR A 125 8.73 -5.58 3.71
C TYR A 125 9.95 -5.15 4.54
N ASP A 126 11.12 -5.75 4.28
CA ASP A 126 12.34 -5.46 5.03
C ASP A 126 12.77 -3.98 4.81
N GLU A 127 12.61 -3.44 3.59
CA GLU A 127 12.85 -2.04 3.27
C GLU A 127 11.87 -1.10 3.98
N ALA A 128 10.59 -1.46 4.09
CA ALA A 128 9.60 -0.64 4.81
C ALA A 128 9.90 -0.55 6.30
N VAL A 129 10.27 -1.67 6.92
CA VAL A 129 10.72 -1.72 8.32
C VAL A 129 11.98 -0.86 8.51
N GLN A 130 12.94 -0.95 7.59
CA GLN A 130 14.15 -0.12 7.64
C GLN A 130 13.84 1.37 7.41
N GLN A 131 12.92 1.70 6.51
CA GLN A 131 12.45 3.06 6.23
C GLN A 131 11.78 3.69 7.47
N ASN A 132 11.13 2.85 8.29
CA ASN A 132 10.58 3.17 9.61
C ASN A 132 9.58 4.35 9.61
N ASP A 133 8.80 4.49 8.54
CA ASP A 133 7.71 5.47 8.48
C ASP A 133 6.43 4.82 9.02
N VAL A 134 6.18 5.03 10.31
CA VAL A 134 5.04 4.42 11.04
C VAL A 134 3.73 5.11 10.65
N VAL A 135 2.79 4.33 10.13
CA VAL A 135 1.41 4.74 9.81
C VAL A 135 0.51 4.59 11.04
N PHE A 136 0.70 3.51 11.80
CA PHE A 136 -0.02 3.21 13.03
C PHE A 136 0.83 2.30 13.92
N GLN A 137 0.73 2.47 15.24
CA GLN A 137 1.38 1.59 16.20
C GLN A 137 0.57 1.50 17.49
N ALA A 138 0.35 0.27 17.95
CA ALA A 138 -0.19 -0.05 19.26
C ALA A 138 0.35 -1.44 19.68
N ALA A 139 0.16 -1.81 20.94
CA ALA A 139 0.46 -3.17 21.38
C ALA A 139 -0.30 -4.18 20.50
N GLY A 140 0.43 -5.09 19.87
CA GLY A 140 -0.12 -6.15 19.02
C GLY A 140 -0.07 -5.88 17.52
N LEU A 141 0.03 -4.62 17.08
CA LEU A 141 0.08 -4.28 15.66
C LEU A 141 0.96 -3.06 15.40
N THR A 142 1.90 -3.20 14.48
CA THR A 142 2.64 -2.09 13.86
C THR A 142 2.34 -2.05 12.37
N VAL A 143 2.06 -0.86 11.84
CA VAL A 143 1.79 -0.62 10.42
C VAL A 143 2.81 0.38 9.90
N TYR A 144 3.66 -0.04 8.97
CA TYR A 144 4.59 0.85 8.27
C TYR A 144 4.03 1.27 6.91
N ALA A 145 4.44 2.42 6.42
CA ALA A 145 4.23 2.78 5.03
C ALA A 145 5.14 1.93 4.14
N ALA A 146 4.63 1.51 2.97
CA ALA A 146 5.45 0.88 1.95
C ALA A 146 6.62 1.77 1.51
N PRO A 147 7.71 1.18 0.97
CA PRO A 147 8.86 1.97 0.56
C PRO A 147 8.46 3.06 -0.44
N TRP A 148 8.94 4.29 -0.25
CA TRP A 148 8.44 5.42 -1.03
C TRP A 148 8.66 5.26 -2.54
N ARG A 149 9.72 4.56 -2.95
CA ARG A 149 9.97 4.21 -4.37
C ARG A 149 8.90 3.29 -4.94
N TYR A 150 8.42 2.33 -4.15
CA TYR A 150 7.36 1.40 -4.53
C TYR A 150 6.01 2.12 -4.55
N ALA A 151 5.69 2.88 -3.50
CA ALA A 151 4.47 3.68 -3.43
C ALA A 151 4.37 4.68 -4.60
N LEU A 152 5.46 5.36 -4.96
CA LEU A 152 5.54 6.21 -6.14
C LEU A 152 5.30 5.40 -7.43
N GLY A 153 5.97 4.26 -7.58
CA GLY A 153 5.82 3.36 -8.72
C GLY A 153 4.36 2.93 -8.96
N THR A 154 3.63 2.54 -7.91
CA THR A 154 2.22 2.13 -8.04
C THR A 154 1.32 3.25 -8.59
N LYS A 155 1.59 4.51 -8.25
CA LYS A 155 0.84 5.65 -8.78
C LYS A 155 1.18 5.94 -10.23
N LEU A 156 2.47 5.88 -10.59
CA LEU A 156 2.90 6.07 -11.97
C LEU A 156 2.44 4.93 -12.89
N ASP A 157 2.39 3.70 -12.38
CA ASP A 157 1.81 2.55 -13.08
C ASP A 157 0.34 2.81 -13.42
N ARG A 158 -0.47 3.24 -12.44
CA ARG A 158 -1.89 3.55 -12.64
C ARG A 158 -2.11 4.76 -13.56
N LEU A 159 -1.27 5.79 -13.45
CA LEU A 159 -1.28 6.95 -14.35
C LEU A 159 -0.88 6.60 -15.80
N SER A 160 -0.15 5.50 -16.00
CA SER A 160 0.25 5.02 -17.32
C SER A 160 -0.79 4.13 -18.01
N LYS A 161 -1.89 3.79 -17.32
CA LYS A 161 -2.94 2.88 -17.78
C LYS A 161 -4.31 3.58 -17.80
N THR A 162 -5.31 2.91 -18.36
CA THR A 162 -6.71 3.30 -18.16
C THR A 162 -7.10 3.05 -16.70
N GLY A 163 -7.69 4.03 -16.02
CA GLY A 163 -8.06 3.91 -14.59
C GLY A 163 -7.33 4.85 -13.63
N ALA A 164 -6.55 5.81 -14.14
CA ALA A 164 -6.03 6.92 -13.35
C ALA A 164 -7.15 7.63 -12.57
N ARG A 165 -6.91 7.88 -11.28
CA ARG A 165 -7.81 8.63 -10.41
C ARG A 165 -7.35 10.10 -10.33
N PRO A 166 -8.26 11.07 -10.11
CA PRO A 166 -7.91 12.49 -10.06
C PRO A 166 -6.81 12.85 -9.05
N TYR A 167 -6.71 12.09 -7.95
CA TYR A 167 -5.72 12.32 -6.89
C TYR A 167 -4.37 11.63 -7.14
N ASP A 168 -4.21 10.79 -8.16
CA ASP A 168 -3.01 9.96 -8.31
C ASP A 168 -1.73 10.76 -8.53
N MET A 169 -1.79 11.84 -9.32
CA MET A 169 -0.64 12.72 -9.49
C MET A 169 -0.26 13.41 -8.17
N SER A 170 -1.25 13.88 -7.41
CA SER A 170 -0.99 14.54 -6.12
C SER A 170 -0.41 13.57 -5.07
N ASP A 171 -0.85 12.31 -5.08
CA ASP A 171 -0.30 11.25 -4.24
C ASP A 171 1.14 10.91 -4.65
N ALA A 172 1.41 10.77 -5.95
CA ALA A 172 2.74 10.54 -6.49
C ALA A 172 3.72 11.66 -6.07
N VAL A 173 3.30 12.93 -6.17
CA VAL A 173 4.08 14.06 -5.66
C VAL A 173 4.32 13.96 -4.15
N GLY A 174 3.31 13.57 -3.37
CA GLY A 174 3.44 13.33 -1.94
C GLY A 174 4.52 12.29 -1.60
N TYR A 175 4.53 11.17 -2.31
CA TYR A 175 5.55 10.13 -2.13
C TYR A 175 6.94 10.57 -2.57
N LEU A 176 7.04 11.33 -3.67
CA LEU A 176 8.30 11.89 -4.12
C LEU A 176 8.90 12.87 -3.10
N VAL A 177 8.07 13.66 -2.40
CA VAL A 177 8.51 14.51 -1.28
C VAL A 177 9.15 13.67 -0.18
N GLN A 178 8.49 12.59 0.26
CA GLN A 178 9.02 11.74 1.31
C GLN A 178 10.33 11.06 0.89
N LEU A 179 10.39 10.56 -0.34
CA LEU A 179 11.58 9.91 -0.89
C LEU A 179 12.79 10.87 -0.92
N ILE A 180 12.59 12.10 -1.40
CA ILE A 180 13.66 13.11 -1.47
C ILE A 180 14.08 13.55 -0.05
N GLN A 181 13.15 13.66 0.90
CA GLN A 181 13.48 13.94 2.30
C GLN A 181 14.38 12.85 2.90
N LYS A 182 14.05 11.57 2.69
CA LYS A 182 14.89 10.44 3.12
C LYS A 182 16.27 10.43 2.44
N ARG A 183 16.37 11.00 1.24
CA ARG A 183 17.61 11.20 0.49
C ARG A 183 18.34 12.51 0.83
N LYS A 184 17.99 13.18 1.93
CA LYS A 184 18.60 14.45 2.36
C LYS A 184 18.53 15.55 1.28
N GLY A 185 17.45 15.57 0.50
CA GLY A 185 17.22 16.57 -0.53
C GLY A 185 17.74 16.22 -1.93
N ALA A 186 18.38 15.06 -2.12
CA ALA A 186 18.86 14.65 -3.44
C ALA A 186 17.68 14.29 -4.36
N ALA A 187 17.63 14.94 -5.53
CA ALA A 187 16.65 14.68 -6.57
C ALA A 187 16.79 13.26 -7.15
N VAL A 188 15.69 12.76 -7.73
CA VAL A 188 15.64 11.43 -8.37
C VAL A 188 15.92 11.57 -9.87
N LYS A 189 16.68 10.65 -10.45
CA LYS A 189 16.90 10.63 -11.91
C LYS A 189 15.70 10.01 -12.63
N LYS A 190 15.41 10.49 -13.84
CA LYS A 190 14.38 9.86 -14.71
C LYS A 190 14.68 8.37 -14.96
N SER A 191 15.93 8.02 -15.24
CA SER A 191 16.35 6.63 -15.42
C SER A 191 16.07 5.75 -14.19
N GLU A 192 16.19 6.32 -13.00
CA GLU A 192 15.95 5.61 -11.74
C GLU A 192 14.46 5.28 -11.56
N ILE A 193 13.57 6.23 -11.87
CA ILE A 193 12.11 6.00 -11.85
C ILE A 193 11.73 4.89 -12.85
N LYS A 194 12.30 4.94 -14.06
CA LYS A 194 12.06 3.92 -15.09
C LYS A 194 12.61 2.55 -14.65
N LYS A 195 13.78 2.52 -14.01
CA LYS A 195 14.37 1.29 -13.47
C LYS A 195 13.47 0.68 -12.39
N TRP A 196 12.95 1.47 -11.44
CA TRP A 196 12.02 0.94 -10.44
C TRP A 196 10.77 0.34 -11.06
N ALA A 197 10.21 0.98 -12.09
CA ALA A 197 9.06 0.43 -12.80
C ALA A 197 9.39 -0.96 -13.40
N GLN A 198 10.58 -1.13 -13.98
CA GLN A 198 11.04 -2.43 -14.48
C GLN A 198 11.27 -3.46 -13.36
N ASP A 199 11.91 -3.06 -12.26
CA ASP A 199 12.19 -3.92 -11.11
C ASP A 199 10.87 -4.43 -10.47
N PHE A 200 9.83 -3.60 -10.45
CA PHE A 200 8.52 -3.91 -9.90
C PHE A 200 7.50 -4.44 -10.91
N LYS A 201 7.90 -4.65 -12.17
CA LYS A 201 7.01 -5.10 -13.28
C LYS A 201 5.80 -4.18 -13.52
N PHE A 202 5.96 -2.90 -13.23
CA PHE A 202 5.02 -1.86 -13.59
C PHE A 202 5.19 -1.42 -15.05
N THR A 203 4.17 -0.77 -15.59
CA THR A 203 4.28 -0.04 -16.84
C THR A 203 5.32 1.07 -16.68
N VAL A 204 6.35 1.03 -17.53
CA VAL A 204 7.40 2.05 -17.53
C VAL A 204 6.80 3.38 -17.96
N PRO A 205 6.84 4.43 -17.10
CA PRO A 205 6.26 5.71 -17.45
C PRO A 205 7.05 6.36 -18.60
N ASN A 206 6.32 6.93 -19.56
CA ASN A 206 6.94 7.71 -20.62
C ASN A 206 7.49 9.04 -20.08
N ASP A 207 8.37 9.70 -20.86
CA ASP A 207 9.02 10.93 -20.40
C ASP A 207 8.02 12.05 -20.11
N LYS A 208 6.92 12.15 -20.88
CA LYS A 208 5.87 13.13 -20.63
C LYS A 208 5.26 13.00 -19.23
N LEU A 209 4.97 11.79 -18.78
CA LEU A 209 4.42 11.55 -17.45
C LEU A 209 5.44 11.86 -16.35
N VAL A 210 6.70 11.51 -16.55
CA VAL A 210 7.78 11.82 -15.60
C VAL A 210 8.03 13.34 -15.53
N ASP A 211 7.95 14.05 -16.66
CA ASP A 211 8.04 15.51 -16.72
C ASP A 211 6.85 16.18 -16.03
N GLN A 212 5.65 15.62 -16.15
CA GLN A 212 4.48 16.09 -15.42
C GLN A 212 4.66 15.93 -13.90
N LEU A 213 5.16 14.79 -13.43
CA LEU A 213 5.51 14.58 -12.02
C LEU A 213 6.54 15.61 -11.55
N ALA A 214 7.59 15.86 -12.35
CA ALA A 214 8.62 16.83 -12.04
C ALA A 214 8.05 18.25 -11.91
N ALA A 215 7.20 18.65 -12.85
CA ALA A 215 6.55 19.96 -12.86
C ALA A 215 5.63 20.16 -11.65
N GLU A 216 4.78 19.18 -11.33
CA GLU A 216 3.89 19.25 -10.16
C GLU A 216 4.67 19.24 -8.83
N TYR A 217 5.76 18.48 -8.76
CA TYR A 217 6.67 18.52 -7.61
C TYR A 217 7.29 19.92 -7.43
N LYS A 218 7.81 20.50 -8.52
CA LYS A 218 8.43 21.83 -8.49
C LYS A 218 7.41 22.90 -8.12
N LYS A 219 6.20 22.83 -8.65
CA LYS A 219 5.09 23.71 -8.28
C LYS A 219 4.77 23.64 -6.78
N LYS A 220 4.81 22.45 -6.19
CA LYS A 220 4.51 22.25 -4.76
C LYS A 220 5.63 22.71 -3.83
N THR A 221 6.89 22.53 -4.23
CA THR A 221 8.05 22.65 -3.31
C THR A 221 9.00 23.78 -3.66
N GLY A 222 8.91 24.36 -4.85
CA GLY A 222 9.86 25.33 -5.39
C GLY A 222 11.20 24.73 -5.84
N LYS A 223 11.39 23.40 -5.76
CA LYS A 223 12.67 22.72 -6.04
C LYS A 223 12.53 21.68 -7.14
N ASP A 224 13.62 21.39 -7.85
CA ASP A 224 13.64 20.30 -8.82
C ASP A 224 13.77 18.95 -8.08
N GLY A 225 12.70 18.15 -8.12
CA GLY A 225 12.68 16.83 -7.49
C GLY A 225 13.05 15.68 -8.42
N VAL A 226 12.95 15.91 -9.73
CA VAL A 226 13.34 14.95 -10.76
C VAL A 226 14.30 15.64 -11.73
N ILE A 227 15.42 14.98 -12.04
CA ILE A 227 16.46 15.49 -12.93
C ILE A 227 16.69 14.52 -14.10
N ASN A 228 17.23 15.05 -15.20
CA ASN A 228 17.69 14.22 -16.31
C ASN A 228 18.90 13.38 -15.88
N GLY A 229 18.94 12.14 -16.34
CA GLY A 229 19.99 11.17 -16.06
C GLY A 229 19.45 9.77 -15.96
#